data_AF-R8VT81-F1
#
_entry.id   AF-R8VT81-F1
#
_cell.length_a   1.000
_cell.length_b   1.000
_cell.length_c   1.000
_cell.angle_alpha   90.00
_cell.angle_beta   90.00
_cell.angle_gamma   90.00
#
_symmetry.space_group_name_H-M   'P 1'
#
loop_
_entity.id
_entity.type
_entity.pdbx_description
1 polymer ?
#
loop_
_entity_poly.entity_id
_entity_poly.type
_entity_poly.pdbx_seq_one_letter_code
_entity_poly.pdbx_strand_id
1 'polypeptide(L)' 'MNRKQIGQIGMIVSALILSLEIFSLKILQSLDKITGEWETSAWSYLTYPTSLLALLLVLIVFVVSLVLYLNGKENL' A
#
# COMPACT_ATOMS: atom_id res chain seq x y z
N MET A 1 -8.26 -20.67 10.99
CA MET A 1 -7.91 -20.08 9.68
C MET A 1 -6.54 -20.62 9.29
N ASN A 2 -6.42 -21.27 8.13
CA ASN A 2 -5.14 -21.83 7.69
C ASN A 2 -4.16 -20.71 7.33
N ARG A 3 -2.85 -20.95 7.44
CA ARG A 3 -1.81 -19.97 7.09
C ARG A 3 -1.97 -19.42 5.67
N LYS A 4 -2.41 -20.27 4.73
CA LYS A 4 -2.79 -19.88 3.36
C LYS A 4 -3.92 -18.86 3.30
N GLN A 5 -5.00 -19.06 4.07
CA GLN A 5 -6.13 -18.13 4.12
C GLN A 5 -5.73 -16.77 4.73
N ILE A 6 -4.89 -16.79 5.77
CA ILE A 6 -4.33 -15.58 6.36
C ILE A 6 -3.48 -14.82 5.32
N GLY A 7 -2.64 -15.52 4.57
CA GLY A 7 -1.87 -14.93 3.47
C GLY A 7 -2.75 -14.33 2.37
N GLN A 8 -3.82 -15.02 1.95
CA GLN A 8 -4.78 -14.50 0.96
C GLN A 8 -5.45 -13.21 1.42
N ILE A 9 -5.99 -13.20 2.65
CA ILE A 9 -6.63 -12.01 3.22
C ILE A 9 -5.61 -10.88 3.32
N GLY A 10 -4.39 -11.18 3.81
CA GLY A 10 -3.31 -10.20 3.91
C GLY A 10 -2.95 -9.58 2.56
N MET A 11 -2.84 -10.37 1.50
CA MET A 11 -2.58 -9.87 0.14
C MET A 11 -3.72 -8.99 -0.39
N ILE A 12 -4.98 -9.40 -0.21
CA ILE A 12 -6.14 -8.61 -0.65
C ILE A 12 -6.20 -7.27 0.09
N VAL A 13 -6.04 -7.29 1.42
CA VAL A 13 -6.09 -6.09 2.25
C VAL A 13 -4.94 -5.15 1.91
N SER A 14 -3.71 -5.66 1.78
CA SER A 14 -2.57 -4.83 1.41
C SER A 14 -2.69 -4.25 -0.01
N ALA A 15 -3.25 -4.99 -0.97
CA ALA A 15 -3.55 -4.45 -2.30
C ALA A 15 -4.61 -3.33 -2.26
N LEU A 16 -5.64 -3.47 -1.42
CA LEU A 16 -6.66 -2.43 -1.21
C LEU A 16 -6.04 -1.17 -0.59
N ILE A 17 -5.20 -1.34 0.44
CA ILE A 17 -4.51 -0.21 1.08
C ILE A 17 -3.53 0.45 0.10
N LEU A 18 -2.78 -0.31 -0.70
CA LEU A 18 -1.88 0.23 -1.72
C LEU A 18 -2.64 1.07 -2.76
N SER A 19 -3.81 0.58 -3.20
CA SER A 19 -4.71 1.36 -4.08
C SER A 19 -5.15 2.67 -3.42
N LEU A 20 -5.48 2.62 -2.13
CA LEU A 20 -5.86 3.80 -1.35
C LEU A 20 -4.70 4.80 -1.21
N GLU A 21 -3.46 4.33 -0.99
CA GLU A 21 -2.27 5.19 -0.92
C GLU A 21 -2.02 5.92 -2.23
N ILE A 22 -2.07 5.20 -3.36
CA ILE A 22 -1.92 5.80 -4.70
C ILE A 22 -3.03 6.83 -4.96
N PHE A 23 -4.26 6.53 -4.55
CA PHE A 23 -5.37 7.48 -4.65
C PHE A 23 -5.16 8.71 -3.75
N SER A 24 -4.62 8.51 -2.55
CA SER A 24 -4.34 9.57 -1.58
C SER A 24 -3.28 10.54 -2.09
N LEU A 25 -2.27 10.08 -2.84
CA LEU A 25 -1.30 10.98 -3.50
C LEU A 25 -1.99 11.95 -4.47
N LYS A 26 -3.02 11.50 -5.19
CA LYS A 26 -3.81 12.37 -6.07
C LYS A 26 -4.69 13.35 -5.29
N ILE A 27 -5.23 12.93 -4.14
CA ILE A 27 -5.95 13.82 -3.24
C ILE A 27 -5.01 14.93 -2.74
N LEU A 28 -3.81 14.57 -2.29
CA LEU A 28 -2.81 15.50 -1.81
C LEU A 28 -2.44 16.53 -2.88
N GLN A 29 -2.15 16.06 -4.11
CA GLN A 29 -1.92 16.94 -5.25
C GLN A 29 -3.13 17.86 -5.55
N SER A 30 -4.35 17.36 -5.38
CA SER A 30 -5.57 18.15 -5.63
C SER A 30 -5.82 19.20 -4.55
N LEU A 31 -5.46 18.91 -3.29
CA LEU A 31 -5.51 19.87 -2.19
C LEU A 31 -4.48 20.99 -2.37
N ASP A 32 -3.26 20.64 -2.78
CA ASP A 32 -2.19 21.62 -3.04
C ASP A 32 -2.48 22.51 -4.26
N LYS A 33 -3.24 22.02 -5.24
CA LYS A 33 -3.74 22.88 -6.33
C LYS A 33 -4.65 24.00 -5.83
N ILE A 34 -5.30 23.83 -4.68
CA ILE A 34 -6.15 24.87 -4.07
C ILE A 34 -5.28 25.94 -3.39
N THR A 35 -4.14 25.55 -2.82
CA THR A 35 -3.21 26.46 -2.13
C THR A 35 -2.27 27.20 -3.09
N GLY A 36 -2.10 26.69 -4.32
CA GLY A 36 -1.35 27.36 -5.40
C GLY A 36 0.11 26.94 -5.50
N GLU A 37 0.61 26.13 -4.57
CA GLU A 37 1.92 25.48 -4.63
C GLU A 37 1.71 23.98 -4.81
N TRP A 38 1.74 23.48 -6.05
CA TRP A 38 1.52 22.06 -6.33
C TRP A 38 2.66 21.44 -7.15
N GLU A 39 2.91 20.16 -6.88
CA GLU A 39 3.80 19.35 -7.71
C GLU A 39 3.11 18.94 -9.01
N THR A 40 3.85 18.95 -10.12
CA THR A 40 3.32 18.54 -11.44
C THR A 40 2.97 17.06 -11.48
N SER A 41 3.63 16.24 -10.67
CA SER A 41 3.41 14.80 -10.55
C SER A 41 2.91 14.41 -9.17
N ALA A 42 1.84 13.60 -9.11
CA ALA A 42 1.39 12.99 -7.86
C ALA A 42 2.47 12.10 -7.22
N TRP A 43 3.40 11.59 -8.02
CA TRP A 43 4.50 10.75 -7.55
C TRP A 43 5.58 11.56 -6.82
N SER A 44 5.70 12.86 -7.07
CA SER A 44 6.58 13.74 -6.27
C SER A 44 6.20 13.69 -4.79
N TYR A 45 4.93 13.44 -4.47
CA TYR A 45 4.50 13.34 -3.07
C TYR A 45 5.05 12.12 -2.32
N LEU A 46 5.67 11.14 -3.02
CA LEU A 46 6.39 10.05 -2.38
C LEU A 46 7.77 10.45 -1.85
N THR A 47 8.33 11.62 -2.22
CA THR A 47 9.58 12.09 -1.59
C THR A 47 9.36 12.61 -0.17
N TYR A 48 8.11 12.89 0.21
CA TYR A 48 7.81 13.23 1.60
C TYR A 48 7.99 11.99 2.48
N PRO A 49 8.69 12.11 3.62
CA PRO A 49 9.04 10.96 4.46
C PRO A 49 7.81 10.22 4.98
N THR A 50 6.70 10.91 5.25
CA THR A 50 5.44 10.30 5.69
C THR A 50 4.81 9.41 4.61
N SER A 51 4.70 9.90 3.38
CA SER A 51 4.15 9.13 2.25
C SER A 51 5.04 7.94 1.89
N LEU A 52 6.36 8.14 1.93
CA LEU A 52 7.33 7.07 1.68
C LEU A 52 7.23 5.94 2.73
N LEU A 53 7.15 6.30 4.01
CA LEU A 53 7.04 5.33 5.10
C LEU A 53 5.75 4.53 5.03
N ALA A 54 4.63 5.17 4.68
CA ALA A 54 3.34 4.50 4.49
C ALA A 54 3.44 3.43 3.38
N LEU A 55 3.95 3.81 2.21
CA LEU A 55 4.15 2.90 1.08
C LEU A 55 5.07 1.71 1.44
N LEU A 56 6.18 1.98 2.13
CA LEU A 56 7.10 0.93 2.56
C LEU A 56 6.44 -0.06 3.52
N LEU A 57 5.62 0.42 4.46
CA LEU A 57 4.87 -0.44 5.38
C LEU A 57 3.91 -1.37 4.63
N VAL A 58 3.15 -0.84 3.68
CA VAL A 58 2.20 -1.63 2.89
C VAL A 58 2.92 -2.68 2.05
N LEU A 59 4.06 -2.33 1.45
CA LEU A 59 4.89 -3.29 0.71
C LEU A 59 5.45 -4.40 1.61
N ILE A 60 5.91 -4.08 2.81
CA ILE A 60 6.37 -5.07 3.79
C ILE A 60 5.23 -6.04 4.14
N VAL A 61 4.04 -5.51 4.45
CA VAL A 61 2.87 -6.33 4.79
C VAL A 61 2.45 -7.22 3.61
N PHE A 62 2.51 -6.69 2.38
CA PHE A 62 2.22 -7.46 1.18
C PHE A 62 3.21 -8.63 1.02
N VAL A 63 4.51 -8.39 1.17
CA VAL A 63 5.56 -9.42 1.08
C VAL A 63 5.39 -10.48 2.18
N VAL A 64 5.14 -10.07 3.42
CA VAL A 64 4.91 -11.01 4.53
C VAL A 64 3.66 -11.87 4.24
N SER A 65 2.59 -11.26 3.73
CA SER A 65 1.36 -11.97 3.37
C SER A 65 1.58 -12.99 2.23
N LEU A 66 2.40 -12.62 1.24
CA LEU A 66 2.81 -13.51 0.16
C LEU A 66 3.63 -14.70 0.68
N VAL A 67 4.59 -14.45 1.57
CA VAL A 67 5.40 -15.51 2.20
C VAL A 67 4.52 -16.46 3.03
N LEU A 68 3.54 -15.93 3.78
CA LEU A 68 2.58 -16.75 4.52
C LEU A 68 1.68 -17.60 3.60
N TYR A 69 1.29 -17.05 2.46
CA TYR A 69 0.51 -17.76 1.45
C TYR A 69 1.30 -18.92 0.84
N LEU A 70 2.55 -18.67 0.42
CA LEU A 70 3.41 -19.67 -0.21
C LEU A 70 3.83 -20.78 0.76
N ASN A 71 4.14 -20.43 2.02
CA ASN A 71 4.55 -21.39 3.05
C ASN A 71 3.37 -22.05 3.79
N GLY A 72 2.13 -21.65 3.50
CA GLY A 72 0.96 -22.27 4.10
C GLY A 72 0.75 -23.67 3.53
N LYS A 73 1.10 -24.70 4.29
CA LYS A 73 0.74 -26.08 3.96
C LYS A 73 -0.78 -26.18 3.81
N GLU A 74 -1.23 -26.72 2.68
CA GLU A 74 -2.59 -27.25 2.57
C GLU A 74 -2.62 -28.50 3.44
N ASN A 75 -3.27 -28.39 4.60
CA ASN A 75 -3.76 -29.59 5.26
C ASN A 75 -4.93 -30.07 4.40
N LEU A 76 -4.60 -30.94 3.44
CA LEU A 76 -5.53 -31.82 2.73
C LEU A 76 -6.01 -32.91 3.70
#